data_AF-A0A838R9X0-F1
#
_entry.id   AF-A0A838R9X0-F1
#
_cell.length_a   1.000
_cell.length_b   1.000
_cell.length_c   1.000
_cell.angle_alpha   90.00
_cell.angle_beta   90.00
_cell.angle_gamma   90.00
#
_symmetry.space_group_name_H-M   'P 1'
#
loop_
_entity.id
_entity.type
_entity.pdbx_description
1 polymer ?
#
loop_
_entity_poly.entity_id
_entity_poly.type
_entity_poly.pdbx_seq_one_letter_code
_entity_poly.pdbx_strand_id
1 'polypeptide(L)' 'ITHPASTTHHSLPHAQRLASGISDGLVRLAVGLEDSQDLITDLAQAIETR' A
#
# COMPACT_ATOMS: atom_id res chain seq x y z
N ILE A 1 1.05 -1.61 -7.10
CA ILE A 1 1.05 -1.27 -5.66
C ILE A 1 1.27 0.24 -5.46
N THR A 2 0.73 0.85 -4.41
CA THR A 2 0.92 2.28 -4.10
C THR A 2 0.98 2.49 -2.59
N HIS A 3 1.87 3.38 -2.12
CA HIS A 3 1.85 3.90 -0.76
C HIS A 3 1.26 5.31 -0.77
N PRO A 4 -0.05 5.49 -0.50
CA PRO A 4 -0.74 6.77 -0.74
C PRO A 4 -0.13 7.94 0.04
N ALA A 5 0.33 7.71 1.28
CA ALA A 5 0.87 8.77 2.13
C ALA A 5 2.17 9.39 1.58
N SER A 6 3.01 8.65 0.85
CA SER A 6 4.23 9.19 0.22
C SER A 6 4.09 9.44 -1.28
N THR A 7 2.93 9.20 -1.88
CA THR A 7 2.73 9.31 -3.34
C THR A 7 1.53 10.19 -3.66
N THR A 8 0.39 9.59 -3.99
CA THR A 8 -0.80 10.28 -4.50
C THR A 8 -1.44 11.25 -3.51
N HIS A 9 -1.23 11.05 -2.20
CA HIS A 9 -1.79 11.89 -1.14
C HIS A 9 -0.72 12.62 -0.34
N HIS A 10 0.54 12.67 -0.82
CA HIS A 10 1.65 13.27 -0.08
C HIS A 10 1.44 14.76 0.22
N SER A 11 0.70 15.48 -0.64
CA SER A 11 0.44 16.91 -0.52
C SER A 11 -0.64 17.24 0.53
N LEU A 12 -1.41 16.25 0.99
CA LEU A 12 -2.40 16.46 2.05
C LEU A 12 -1.72 16.52 3.42
N PRO A 13 -2.07 17.47 4.29
CA PRO A 13 -1.59 17.50 5.67
C PRO A 13 -1.90 16.18 6.39
N HIS A 14 -1.00 15.74 7.27
CA HIS A 14 -1.12 14.47 7.99
C HIS A 14 -2.49 14.30 8.69
N ALA A 15 -2.99 15.34 9.36
CA ALA A 15 -4.29 15.31 10.02
C ALA A 15 -5.47 15.07 9.05
N GLN A 16 -5.41 15.64 7.84
CA GLN A 16 -6.45 15.44 6.82
C GLN A 16 -6.39 14.04 6.21
N ARG A 17 -5.16 13.50 5.99
CA ARG A 17 -4.97 12.12 5.55
C ARG A 17 -5.55 11.13 6.54
N LEU A 18 -5.20 11.28 7.82
CA LEU A 18 -5.73 10.43 8.90
C LEU A 18 -7.25 10.52 9.02
N ALA A 19 -7.83 11.72 8.96
CA ALA A 19 -9.27 11.91 8.96
C ALA A 19 -9.98 11.19 7.79
N SER A 20 -9.27 10.99 6.67
CA SER A 20 -9.76 10.26 5.49
C SER A 20 -9.42 8.76 5.52
N GLY A 21 -8.90 8.24 6.64
CA GLY A 21 -8.51 6.83 6.80
C GLY A 21 -7.17 6.46 6.18
N ILE A 22 -6.35 7.43 5.76
CA ILE A 22 -5.04 7.20 5.17
C ILE A 22 -3.97 7.32 6.26
N SER A 23 -3.58 6.18 6.83
CA SER A 23 -2.44 6.08 7.75
C SER A 23 -1.10 6.06 6.99
N ASP A 24 -0.01 6.44 7.66
CA ASP A 24 1.35 6.38 7.10
C ASP A 24 1.86 4.94 6.83
N GLY A 25 1.17 3.90 7.32
CA GLY A 25 1.46 2.50 6.99
C GLY A 25 0.53 1.91 5.92
N LEU A 26 -0.39 2.70 5.34
CA LEU A 26 -1.38 2.18 4.41
C LEU A 26 -0.74 1.85 3.06
N VAL A 27 -0.85 0.59 2.64
CA VAL A 27 -0.48 0.14 1.30
C VAL A 27 -1.74 -0.21 0.52
N ARG A 28 -1.85 0.31 -0.70
CA ARG A 28 -2.95 0.01 -1.62
C ARG A 28 -2.48 -0.91 -2.73
N LEU A 29 -3.14 -2.05 -2.89
CA LEU A 29 -2.90 -3.01 -3.96
C LEU A 29 -4.10 -3.03 -4.92
N ALA A 30 -3.83 -2.90 -6.22
CA ALA A 30 -4.79 -3.21 -7.28
C ALA A 30 -4.40 -4.61 -7.78
N VAL A 31 -5.25 -5.60 -7.50
CA VAL A 31 -5.00 -7.01 -7.86
C VAL A 31 -5.33 -7.18 -9.34
N GLY A 32 -4.40 -7.75 -10.10
CA GLY A 32 -4.57 -8.06 -11.51
C GLY A 32 -5.23 -9.43 -11.73
N LEU A 33 -4.89 -10.07 -12.84
CA LEU A 33 -5.42 -11.39 -13.24
C LEU A 33 -4.34 -12.49 -13.21
N GLU A 34 -3.25 -12.25 -12.48
CA GLU A 34 -2.15 -13.19 -12.30
C GLU A 34 -2.57 -14.40 -11.44
N ASP A 35 -1.73 -15.43 -11.39
CA ASP A 35 -1.96 -16.56 -10.50
C ASP A 35 -1.92 -16.11 -9.04
N SER A 36 -2.92 -16.55 -8.27
CA SER A 36 -3.06 -16.14 -6.87
C SER A 36 -1.88 -16.56 -5.98
N GLN A 37 -1.23 -17.70 -6.27
CA GLN A 37 -0.10 -18.16 -5.47
C GLN A 37 1.19 -17.42 -5.79
N ASP A 38 1.37 -17.01 -7.05
CA ASP A 38 2.49 -16.16 -7.42
C ASP A 38 2.37 -14.80 -6.70
N LEU A 39 1.18 -14.20 -6.68
CA LEU A 39 0.91 -12.96 -5.96
C LEU A 39 1.15 -13.08 -4.45
N ILE A 40 0.66 -14.16 -3.82
CA ILE A 40 0.86 -14.40 -2.38
C ILE A 40 2.34 -14.57 -2.07
N THR A 41 3.08 -15.32 -2.89
CA THR A 41 4.51 -15.57 -2.70
C THR A 41 5.32 -14.29 -2.83
N ASP A 42 5.03 -13.47 -3.85
CA ASP A 42 5.69 -12.17 -4.06
C ASP A 42 5.45 -11.22 -2.88
N LEU A 43 4.20 -11.11 -2.42
CA LEU A 43 3.85 -10.29 -1.26
C LEU A 43 4.50 -10.79 0.04
N ALA A 44 4.54 -12.10 0.27
CA ALA A 44 5.20 -12.68 1.44
C ALA A 44 6.69 -12.35 1.45
N GLN A 45 7.39 -12.55 0.33
CA GLN A 45 8.80 -12.24 0.17
C GLN A 45 9.09 -10.75 0.40
N ALA A 46 8.26 -9.86 -0.14
CA ALA A 46 8.41 -8.41 0.04
C ALA A 46 8.19 -7.93 1.48
N ILE A 47 7.28 -8.57 2.24
CA ILE A 47 6.97 -8.18 3.63
C ILE A 47 7.97 -8.78 4.63
N GLU A 48 8.43 -10.01 4.39
CA GLU A 48 9.32 -10.73 5.31
C GLU A 48 10.77 -10.22 5.27
N THR A 49 11.15 -9.52 4.19
CA THR A 49 12.47 -8.89 4.07
C THR A 49 12.61 -7.74 5.08
N ARG A 50 13.16 -8.04 6.25
CA ARG A 50 13.64 -7.09 7.27
C ARG A 50 15.15 -7.01 7.31
#